data_AF-A0A722H3L4-F1
#
_entry.id   AF-A0A722H3L4-F1
#
_cell.length_a   1.000
_cell.length_b   1.000
_cell.length_c   1.000
_cell.angle_alpha   90.00
_cell.angle_beta   90.00
_cell.angle_gamma   90.00
#
_symmetry.space_group_name_H-M   'P 1'
#
loop_
_entity.id
_entity.type
_entity.pdbx_description
1 polymer ?
#
loop_
_entity_poly.entity_id
_entity_poly.type
_entity_poly.pdbx_seq_one_letter_code
_entity_poly.pdbx_strand_id
1 'polypeptide(L)'
;GFESYPVGSPIPWPSATPPQGYLLMNGQSFSCSRYPQLARAYPGCKLPDLRGVFIRGWDNGKGLDGDRNRQLLSYQADQSGVYHERGGWLKGHHSGMPYWAQGSTTEMRPKNIAFNYIVKAS
;
A
#
# COMPACT_ATOMS: atom_id res chain seq x y z
N GLY A 1 7.38 26.86 13.46
CA GLY A 1 8.55 25.98 13.36
C GLY A 1 8.15 24.80 12.51
N PHE A 2 8.92 24.45 11.48
CA PHE A 2 8.52 23.40 10.55
C PHE A 2 8.51 22.05 11.27
N GLU A 3 7.32 21.49 11.50
CA GLU A 3 7.15 20.11 11.92
C GLU A 3 7.84 19.23 10.88
N SER A 4 8.98 18.63 11.25
CA SER A 4 9.70 17.77 10.33
C SER A 4 8.95 16.46 10.22
N TYR A 5 8.41 16.13 9.05
CA TYR A 5 8.01 14.76 8.76
C TYR A 5 9.19 13.82 9.06
N PRO A 6 8.98 12.75 9.85
CA PRO A 6 10.05 11.81 10.16
C PRO A 6 10.65 11.22 8.88
N VAL A 7 11.98 11.10 8.84
CA VAL A 7 12.65 10.41 7.73
C VAL A 7 12.16 8.97 7.69
N GLY A 8 11.77 8.52 6.50
CA GLY A 8 11.19 7.19 6.31
C GLY A 8 9.66 7.14 6.28
N SER A 9 8.95 8.20 6.65
CA SER A 9 7.49 8.23 6.57
C SER A 9 7.00 8.26 5.10
N PRO A 10 6.08 7.36 4.70
CA PRO A 10 5.39 7.46 3.43
C PRO A 10 4.42 8.65 3.43
N ILE A 11 4.44 9.45 2.38
CA ILE A 11 3.61 10.65 2.22
C ILE A 11 2.90 10.58 0.87
N PRO A 12 1.57 10.71 0.81
CA PRO A 12 0.85 10.90 -0.44
C PRO A 12 1.29 12.19 -1.14
N TRP A 13 1.65 12.10 -2.43
CA TRP A 13 2.16 13.21 -3.23
C TRP A 13 1.38 13.34 -4.54
N PRO A 14 0.85 14.54 -4.87
CA PRO A 14 -0.05 14.73 -6.00
C PRO A 14 0.65 14.81 -7.36
N SER A 15 1.99 14.85 -7.41
CA SER A 15 2.76 15.03 -8.66
C SER A 15 3.63 13.81 -8.99
N ALA A 16 3.94 13.64 -10.27
CA ALA A 16 4.85 12.61 -10.76
C ALA A 16 6.28 12.79 -10.23
N THR A 17 6.70 14.04 -10.01
CA THR A 17 8.05 14.40 -9.59
C THR A 17 8.08 14.73 -8.10
N PRO A 18 8.82 13.96 -7.28
CA PRO A 18 9.02 14.30 -5.87
C PRO A 18 9.81 15.61 -5.72
N PRO A 19 9.58 16.36 -4.63
CA PRO A 19 10.44 17.49 -4.29
C PRO A 19 11.84 17.01 -3.90
N GLN A 20 12.82 17.92 -3.92
CA GLN A 20 14.19 17.63 -3.50
C GLN A 20 14.22 17.10 -2.06
N GLY A 21 15.04 16.06 -1.82
CA GLY A 21 15.13 15.40 -0.51
C GLY A 21 14.13 14.27 -0.31
N TYR A 22 13.28 13.99 -1.30
CA TYR A 22 12.31 12.89 -1.28
C TYR A 22 12.57 11.90 -2.41
N LEU A 23 12.16 10.65 -2.18
CA LEU A 23 12.26 9.55 -3.15
C LEU A 23 10.88 8.94 -3.39
N LEU A 24 10.59 8.48 -4.61
CA LEU A 24 9.40 7.67 -4.89
C LEU A 24 9.47 6.32 -4.17
N MET A 25 8.35 5.78 -3.73
CA MET A 25 8.26 4.44 -3.14
C MET A 25 7.80 3.43 -4.19
N ASN A 26 8.69 3.16 -5.15
CA ASN A 26 8.44 2.34 -6.35
C ASN A 26 9.31 1.06 -6.40
N GLY A 27 9.79 0.57 -5.25
CA GLY A 27 10.66 -0.61 -5.20
C GLY A 27 12.16 -0.33 -5.42
N GLN A 28 12.55 0.93 -5.59
CA GLN A 28 13.94 1.29 -5.88
C GLN A 28 14.89 1.11 -4.69
N SER A 29 16.15 0.81 -5.01
CA SER A 29 17.25 0.84 -4.06
C SER A 29 17.74 2.28 -3.85
N PHE A 30 18.34 2.55 -2.69
CA PHE A 30 18.95 3.84 -2.36
C PHE A 30 20.33 3.65 -1.73
N SER A 31 21.12 4.73 -1.64
CA SER A 31 22.42 4.69 -0.96
C SER A 31 22.25 4.80 0.55
N CYS A 32 22.56 3.74 1.28
CA CYS A 32 22.54 3.75 2.75
C CYS A 32 23.56 4.73 3.36
N SER A 33 24.71 4.92 2.71
CA SER A 33 25.71 5.89 3.19
C SER A 33 25.25 7.33 3.02
N ARG A 34 24.53 7.62 1.93
CA ARG A 34 23.93 8.94 1.69
C ARG A 34 22.71 9.21 2.57
N TYR A 35 21.92 8.18 2.89
CA TYR A 35 20.67 8.29 3.64
C TYR A 35 20.62 7.35 4.86
N PRO A 36 21.46 7.58 5.89
CA PRO A 36 21.59 6.67 7.03
C PRO A 36 20.36 6.65 7.96
N GLN A 37 19.56 7.71 7.96
CA GLN A 37 18.27 7.71 8.68
C GLN A 37 17.22 6.89 7.93
N LEU A 38 17.16 7.01 6.59
CA LEU A 38 16.28 6.19 5.78
C LEU A 38 16.65 4.71 5.85
N ALA A 39 17.95 4.40 5.90
CA ALA A 39 18.47 3.04 6.08
C ALA A 39 18.03 2.38 7.40
N ARG A 40 17.81 3.18 8.46
CA ARG A 40 17.28 2.69 9.74
C ARG A 40 15.79 2.36 9.64
N ALA A 41 15.03 3.12 8.84
CA ALA A 41 13.61 2.86 8.61
C ALA A 41 13.37 1.71 7.61
N TYR A 42 14.22 1.59 6.59
CA TYR A 42 14.16 0.55 5.56
C TYR A 42 15.51 -0.20 5.46
N PRO A 43 15.74 -1.20 6.33
CA PRO A 43 16.93 -2.03 6.28
C PRO A 43 17.10 -2.70 4.91
N GLY A 44 18.34 -2.82 4.43
CA GLY A 44 18.65 -3.35 3.10
C GLY A 44 18.66 -2.31 1.98
N CYS A 45 18.50 -1.02 2.33
CA CYS A 45 18.65 0.10 1.39
C CYS A 45 17.68 0.03 0.21
N LYS A 46 16.47 -0.49 0.41
CA LYS A 46 15.45 -0.66 -0.63
C LYS A 46 14.08 -0.24 -0.12
N LEU A 47 13.37 0.55 -0.91
CA LEU A 47 12.01 0.97 -0.61
C LEU A 47 11.01 -0.11 -1.04
N PRO A 48 9.85 -0.25 -0.36
CA PRO A 48 8.76 -1.05 -0.89
C PRO A 48 8.22 -0.42 -2.17
N ASP A 49 7.56 -1.24 -3.00
CA ASP A 49 6.79 -0.75 -4.13
C ASP A 49 5.35 -0.53 -3.68
N LEU A 50 4.97 0.74 -3.52
CA LEU A 50 3.64 1.13 -3.06
C LEU A 50 2.69 1.54 -4.20
N ARG A 51 3.09 1.29 -5.45
CA ARG A 51 2.23 1.60 -6.61
C ARG A 51 1.01 0.66 -6.61
N GLY A 52 -0.19 1.24 -6.65
CA GLY A 52 -1.44 0.49 -6.76
C GLY A 52 -1.86 -0.28 -5.49
N VAL A 53 -1.20 -0.05 -4.35
CA VAL A 53 -1.54 -0.68 -3.07
C VAL A 53 -1.91 0.36 -2.01
N PHE A 54 -2.65 -0.09 -1.00
CA PHE A 54 -3.01 0.73 0.16
C PHE A 54 -2.09 0.40 1.34
N ILE A 55 -1.74 1.42 2.12
CA ILE A 55 -1.08 1.23 3.42
C ILE A 55 -2.17 0.87 4.43
N ARG A 56 -1.92 -0.18 5.23
CA ARG A 56 -2.79 -0.58 6.34
C ARG A 56 -2.06 -0.47 7.68
N GLY A 57 -2.82 -0.41 8.76
CA GLY A 57 -2.27 -0.56 10.11
C GLY A 57 -1.72 -1.97 10.33
N TRP A 58 -0.56 -2.05 10.98
CA TRP A 58 -0.02 -3.30 11.50
C TRP A 58 -0.84 -3.73 12.73
N ASP A 59 -1.26 -4.99 12.77
CA ASP A 59 -2.12 -5.50 13.85
C ASP A 59 -1.44 -5.46 15.21
N ASN A 60 -0.15 -5.77 15.26
CA ASN A 60 0.68 -5.75 16.48
C ASN A 60 0.00 -6.41 17.70
N GLY A 61 -0.69 -7.54 17.48
CA GLY A 61 -1.34 -8.32 18.54
C GLY A 61 -2.72 -7.81 18.95
N LYS A 62 -3.31 -6.85 18.24
CA LYS A 62 -4.71 -6.43 18.45
C LYS A 62 -5.71 -7.54 18.13
N GLY A 63 -5.32 -8.51 17.31
CA GLY A 63 -6.13 -9.70 16.99
C GLY A 63 -7.21 -9.46 15.93
N LEU A 64 -7.09 -8.38 15.14
CA LEU A 64 -7.97 -8.10 14.00
C LEU A 64 -7.42 -8.67 12.68
N ASP A 65 -6.10 -8.79 12.55
CA ASP A 65 -5.47 -9.51 11.44
C ASP A 65 -5.33 -11.00 11.77
N GLY A 66 -6.03 -11.86 11.02
CA GLY A 66 -5.97 -13.31 11.18
C GLY A 66 -4.69 -13.95 10.61
N ASP A 67 -3.90 -13.20 9.84
CA ASP A 67 -2.62 -13.68 9.32
C ASP A 67 -1.54 -13.62 10.41
N ARG A 68 -1.26 -14.78 11.03
CA ARG A 68 -0.24 -14.92 12.08
C ARG A 68 1.20 -14.68 11.59
N ASN A 69 1.41 -14.66 10.27
CA ASN A 69 2.71 -14.40 9.67
C ASN A 69 2.84 -12.96 9.15
N ARG A 70 1.82 -12.10 9.35
CA ARG A 70 1.86 -10.69 8.96
C ARG A 70 3.03 -9.98 9.65
N GLN A 71 3.90 -9.38 8.84
CA GLN A 71 5.03 -8.57 9.30
C GLN A 71 4.91 -7.14 8.80
N LEU A 72 5.61 -6.20 9.46
CA LEU A 72 5.78 -4.84 8.93
C LEU A 72 6.33 -4.90 7.50
N LEU A 73 5.79 -4.04 6.63
CA LEU A 73 6.16 -3.95 5.21
C LEU A 73 5.84 -5.19 4.35
N SER A 74 5.21 -6.22 4.90
CA SER A 74 4.78 -7.38 4.10
C SER A 74 3.61 -7.03 3.17
N TYR A 75 3.64 -7.59 1.97
CA TYR A 75 2.54 -7.48 1.01
C TYR A 75 1.38 -8.40 1.42
N GLN A 76 0.16 -7.91 1.21
CA GLN A 76 -1.07 -8.69 1.33
C GLN A 76 -1.79 -8.64 -0.02
N ALA A 77 -2.01 -9.82 -0.62
CA ALA A 77 -2.85 -9.93 -1.81
C ALA A 77 -4.32 -9.60 -1.48
N ASP A 78 -5.12 -9.32 -2.49
CA ASP A 78 -6.55 -9.14 -2.31
C ASP A 78 -7.18 -10.40 -1.68
N GLN A 79 -8.08 -10.18 -0.72
CA GLN A 79 -8.82 -11.25 -0.03
C GLN A 79 -10.32 -11.20 -0.32
N SER A 80 -10.77 -10.25 -1.15
CA SER A 80 -12.18 -10.13 -1.52
C SER A 80 -12.69 -11.35 -2.27
N GLY A 81 -11.80 -12.12 -2.92
CA GLY A 81 -12.19 -13.27 -3.73
C GLY A 81 -13.20 -12.89 -4.82
N VAL A 82 -13.18 -11.63 -5.28
CA VAL A 82 -14.08 -11.10 -6.28
C VAL A 82 -13.26 -10.86 -7.53
N TYR A 83 -13.36 -11.79 -8.48
CA TYR A 83 -12.77 -11.65 -9.81
C TYR A 83 -13.87 -11.33 -10.83
N HIS A 84 -13.60 -10.40 -11.73
CA HIS A 84 -14.51 -10.05 -12.83
C HIS A 84 -14.37 -11.08 -13.95
N GLU A 85 -15.25 -12.08 -14.02
CA GLU A 85 -15.36 -12.97 -15.19
C GLU A 85 -16.12 -12.24 -16.32
N ARG A 86 -15.77 -12.55 -17.59
CA ARG A 86 -16.53 -12.12 -18.79
C ARG A 86 -17.95 -12.69 -18.70
N GLY A 87 -18.85 -11.99 -18.01
CA GLY A 87 -20.20 -12.47 -17.72
C GLY A 87 -20.84 -11.92 -16.44
N GLY A 88 -20.11 -11.16 -15.61
CA GLY A 88 -20.72 -10.44 -14.46
C GLY A 88 -21.02 -11.31 -13.24
N TRP A 89 -20.34 -12.44 -13.07
CA TRP A 89 -20.52 -13.34 -11.94
C TRP A 89 -19.41 -13.18 -10.90
N LEU A 90 -19.78 -13.14 -9.62
CA LEU A 90 -18.86 -13.13 -8.48
C LEU A 90 -18.73 -14.56 -7.91
N LYS A 91 -17.51 -15.08 -7.77
CA LYS A 91 -17.23 -16.34 -7.05
C LYS A 91 -16.14 -16.11 -6.00
N GLY A 92 -16.52 -16.12 -4.71
CA GLY A 92 -15.60 -15.89 -3.58
C GLY A 92 -15.98 -16.63 -2.30
N HIS A 93 -15.11 -16.56 -1.28
CA HIS A 93 -15.12 -17.30 -0.01
C HIS A 93 -16.24 -16.88 0.98
N HIS A 94 -17.25 -16.14 0.52
CA HIS A 94 -18.37 -15.67 1.32
C HIS A 94 -19.56 -16.62 1.17
N SER A 95 -19.75 -17.52 2.14
CA SER A 95 -21.00 -18.26 2.30
C SER A 95 -22.16 -17.25 2.46
N GLY A 96 -23.09 -17.22 1.50
CA GLY A 96 -24.35 -16.48 1.65
C GLY A 96 -24.47 -15.16 0.88
N MET A 97 -23.64 -14.90 -0.13
CA MET A 97 -23.84 -13.75 -1.03
C MET A 97 -24.17 -14.12 -2.49
N PRO A 98 -25.26 -14.88 -2.79
CA PRO A 98 -25.51 -15.28 -4.18
C PRO A 98 -26.18 -14.21 -5.06
N TYR A 99 -26.62 -13.05 -4.54
CA TYR A 99 -27.62 -12.25 -5.29
C TYR A 99 -27.38 -10.74 -5.51
N TRP A 100 -26.40 -10.09 -4.89
CA TRP A 100 -26.34 -8.61 -4.96
C TRP A 100 -25.67 -8.04 -6.23
N ALA A 101 -25.08 -8.89 -7.07
CA ALA A 101 -24.27 -8.47 -8.22
C ALA A 101 -24.79 -8.98 -9.57
N GLN A 102 -25.89 -9.71 -9.61
CA GLN A 102 -26.40 -10.29 -10.84
C GLN A 102 -27.00 -9.16 -11.73
N GLY A 103 -26.22 -8.72 -12.73
CA GLY A 103 -26.63 -7.68 -13.69
C GLY A 103 -26.07 -6.28 -13.45
N SER A 104 -25.20 -6.07 -12.45
CA SER A 104 -24.59 -4.77 -12.21
C SER A 104 -23.27 -4.60 -12.98
N THR A 105 -23.21 -3.64 -13.90
CA THR A 105 -21.95 -3.14 -14.50
C THR A 105 -21.24 -2.15 -13.56
N THR A 106 -21.75 -1.97 -12.35
CA THR A 106 -21.24 -0.99 -11.40
C THR A 106 -19.92 -1.45 -10.84
N GLU A 107 -18.90 -0.62 -11.01
CA GLU A 107 -17.59 -0.76 -10.38
C GLU A 107 -17.74 -0.90 -8.86
N MET A 108 -17.36 -2.07 -8.32
CA MET A 108 -17.46 -2.40 -6.88
C MET A 108 -16.19 -2.10 -6.09
N ARG A 109 -15.10 -1.73 -6.77
CA ARG A 109 -13.88 -1.27 -6.08
C ARG A 109 -14.14 0.10 -5.44
N PRO A 110 -13.51 0.39 -4.27
CA PRO A 110 -13.58 1.72 -3.67
C PRO A 110 -13.18 2.80 -4.69
N LYS A 111 -13.97 3.87 -4.76
CA LYS A 111 -13.59 5.06 -5.52
C LYS A 111 -12.38 5.70 -4.85
N ASN A 112 -11.28 5.86 -5.58
CA ASN A 112 -10.04 6.42 -5.06
C ASN A 112 -9.44 7.43 -6.05
N ILE A 113 -8.57 8.29 -5.53
CA ILE A 113 -7.76 9.23 -6.32
C ILE A 113 -6.31 8.77 -6.24
N ALA A 114 -5.64 8.71 -7.39
CA ALA A 114 -4.25 8.27 -7.46
C ALA A 114 -3.29 9.36 -6.97
N PHE A 115 -2.49 9.01 -5.96
CA PHE A 115 -1.35 9.78 -5.49
C PHE A 115 -0.10 8.88 -5.57
N ASN A 116 1.07 9.49 -5.74
CA ASN A 116 2.32 8.78 -5.47
C ASN A 116 2.51 8.63 -3.96
N TYR A 117 3.22 7.59 -3.54
CA TYR A 117 3.89 7.60 -2.24
C TYR A 117 5.33 8.05 -2.42
N ILE A 118 5.71 9.10 -1.69
CA ILE A 118 7.09 9.54 -1.55
C ILE A 118 7.56 9.32 -0.11
N VAL A 119 8.87 9.24 0.07
CA VAL A 119 9.50 9.15 1.38
C VAL A 119 10.54 10.25 1.54
N LYS A 120 10.56 10.91 2.71
CA LYS A 120 11.64 11.83 3.04
C LYS A 120 12.93 11.03 3.21
N ALA A 121 13.98 11.39 2.50
CA ALA A 121 15.26 10.69 2.50
C ALA A 121 16.32 11.34 3.40
N SER A 122 16.20 12.65 3.64
CA SER A 122 17.10 13.47 4.48
C SER A 122 16.35 14.63 5.10
#